data_AF-A0A7L4KYL1-F1
#
_entry.id   AF-A0A7L4KYL1-F1
#
_cell.length_a   1.000
_cell.length_b   1.000
_cell.length_c   1.000
_cell.angle_alpha   90.00
_cell.angle_beta   90.00
_cell.angle_gamma   90.00
#
_symmetry.space_group_name_H-M   'P 1'
#
loop_
_entity.id
_entity.type
_entity.pdbx_description
1 polymer ?
#
loop_
_entity_poly.entity_id
_entity_poly.type
_entity_poly.pdbx_seq_one_letter_code
_entity_poly.pdbx_strand_id
1 'polypeptide(L)'
;LILETMKHIVLLSRTIIEYQQQIHQKEQQLIDIKRKRLSLKKDGGQKLQQFQTMMKRQKEKQASMNVTETEKMLVKLEEERQITTIIQNVFQNIIIGSRVNWAEDPSLKAIVLQLEKNVYLQ
;
A
#
# COMPACT_ATOMS: atom_id res chain seq x y z
N LEU A 1 70.80 -22.48 -41.56
CA LEU A 1 70.26 -22.97 -40.27
C LEU A 1 70.02 -21.82 -39.29
N ILE A 2 71.05 -21.09 -38.85
CA ILE A 2 70.95 -20.01 -37.85
C ILE A 2 69.96 -18.90 -38.24
N LEU A 3 70.03 -18.40 -39.48
CA LEU A 3 69.14 -17.34 -39.97
C LEU A 3 67.66 -17.75 -39.94
N GLU A 4 67.37 -19.00 -40.25
CA GLU A 4 66.00 -19.52 -40.26
C GLU A 4 65.45 -19.64 -38.84
N THR A 5 66.27 -20.14 -37.89
CA THR A 5 65.95 -20.13 -36.47
C THR A 5 65.68 -18.72 -35.95
N MET A 6 66.47 -17.73 -36.34
CA MET A 6 66.26 -16.33 -35.96
C MET A 6 64.94 -15.78 -36.49
N LYS A 7 64.56 -16.07 -37.74
CA LYS A 7 63.26 -15.67 -38.29
C LYS A 7 62.10 -16.28 -37.51
N HIS A 8 62.18 -17.57 -37.17
CA HIS A 8 61.17 -18.23 -36.36
C HIS A 8 61.04 -17.62 -34.96
N ILE A 9 62.16 -17.29 -34.31
CA ILE A 9 62.14 -16.63 -32.99
C ILE A 9 61.45 -15.27 -33.07
N VAL A 10 61.73 -14.47 -34.11
CA VAL A 10 61.10 -13.16 -34.32
C VAL A 10 59.60 -13.31 -34.56
N LEU A 11 59.18 -14.27 -35.38
CA LEU A 11 57.76 -14.54 -35.66
C LEU A 11 57.01 -14.96 -34.39
N LEU A 12 57.58 -15.87 -33.60
CA LEU A 12 57.00 -16.31 -32.33
C LEU A 12 56.90 -15.16 -31.34
N SER A 13 57.94 -14.34 -31.23
CA SER A 13 57.97 -13.18 -30.33
C SER A 13 56.89 -12.17 -30.70
N ARG A 14 56.71 -11.89 -31.99
CA ARG A 14 55.62 -11.03 -32.48
C ARG A 14 54.25 -11.59 -32.13
N THR A 15 54.05 -12.89 -32.36
CA THR A 15 52.78 -13.58 -32.06
C THR A 15 52.47 -13.52 -30.56
N ILE A 16 53.48 -13.69 -29.69
CA ILE A 16 53.35 -13.57 -28.24
C ILE A 16 52.91 -12.14 -27.85
N ILE A 17 53.53 -11.12 -28.43
CA ILE A 17 53.17 -9.72 -28.17
C ILE A 17 51.72 -9.43 -28.58
N GLU A 18 51.31 -9.92 -29.75
CA GLU A 18 49.93 -9.76 -30.25
C GLU A 18 48.92 -10.43 -29.32
N TYR A 19 49.21 -11.64 -28.82
CA TYR A 19 48.35 -12.30 -27.83
C TYR A 19 48.33 -11.57 -26.49
N GLN A 20 49.47 -11.06 -26.01
CA GLN A 20 49.52 -10.28 -24.77
C GLN A 20 48.67 -9.01 -24.86
N GLN A 21 48.71 -8.32 -26.00
CA GLN A 21 47.84 -7.16 -26.24
C GLN A 21 46.35 -7.53 -26.22
N GLN A 22 45.98 -8.64 -26.86
CA GLN A 22 44.60 -9.12 -26.85
C GLN A 22 44.13 -9.51 -25.45
N ILE A 23 44.97 -10.18 -24.66
CA ILE A 23 44.68 -10.52 -23.26
C ILE A 23 44.41 -9.24 -22.48
N HIS A 24 45.30 -8.25 -22.58
CA HIS A 24 45.15 -6.99 -21.85
C HIS A 24 43.85 -6.26 -22.24
N GLN A 25 43.52 -6.22 -23.53
CA GLN A 25 42.28 -5.62 -23.99
C GLN A 25 41.04 -6.34 -23.42
N LYS A 26 41.06 -7.67 -23.38
CA LYS A 26 39.96 -8.48 -22.81
C LYS A 26 39.84 -8.30 -21.29
N GLU A 27 40.95 -8.19 -20.58
CA GLU A 27 40.97 -7.89 -19.15
C GLU A 27 40.35 -6.53 -18.85
N GLN A 28 40.70 -5.50 -19.62
CA GLN A 28 40.09 -4.17 -19.48
C GLN A 28 38.57 -4.21 -19.73
N GLN A 29 38.13 -4.89 -20.79
CA GLN A 29 36.70 -5.08 -21.05
C GLN A 29 35.99 -5.79 -19.89
N LEU A 30 36.63 -6.80 -19.30
CA LEU A 30 36.08 -7.52 -18.16
C LEU A 30 35.94 -6.61 -16.92
N ILE A 31 36.94 -5.76 -16.66
CA ILE A 31 36.92 -4.79 -15.57
C ILE A 31 35.77 -3.79 -15.77
N ASP A 32 35.59 -3.26 -16.99
CA ASP A 32 34.51 -2.33 -17.28
C ASP A 32 33.13 -2.96 -17.11
N ILE A 33 32.94 -4.21 -17.56
CA ILE A 33 31.69 -4.95 -17.36
C ILE A 33 31.43 -5.17 -15.87
N LYS A 34 32.45 -5.52 -15.08
CA LYS A 34 32.32 -5.67 -13.61
C LYS A 34 31.92 -4.34 -12.96
N ARG A 35 32.53 -3.22 -13.38
CA ARG A 35 32.20 -1.88 -12.87
C ARG A 35 30.76 -1.48 -13.21
N LYS A 36 30.32 -1.67 -14.46
CA LYS A 36 28.93 -1.39 -14.89
C LYS A 36 27.92 -2.22 -14.12
N ARG A 37 28.18 -3.52 -13.95
CA ARG A 37 27.32 -4.42 -13.16
C ARG A 37 27.21 -3.98 -11.70
N LEU A 38 28.31 -3.52 -11.10
CA LEU A 38 28.31 -3.02 -9.72
C LEU A 38 27.44 -1.76 -9.59
N SER A 39 27.56 -0.81 -10.54
CA SER A 39 26.69 0.38 -10.58
C SER A 39 25.23 0.00 -10.69
N LEU A 40 24.89 -0.87 -11.64
CA LEU A 40 23.51 -1.34 -11.83
C LEU A 40 22.94 -2.02 -10.59
N LYS A 41 23.75 -2.82 -9.87
CA LYS A 41 23.33 -3.46 -8.62
C LYS A 41 23.03 -2.42 -7.54
N LYS A 42 23.86 -1.38 -7.44
CA LYS A 42 23.65 -0.28 -6.48
C LYS A 42 22.39 0.50 -6.81
N ASP A 43 22.23 0.91 -8.07
CA ASP A 43 21.09 1.70 -8.53
C ASP A 43 19.78 0.90 -8.42
N GLY A 44 19.81 -0.38 -8.79
CA GLY A 44 18.69 -1.30 -8.62
C GLY A 44 18.30 -1.47 -7.15
N GLY A 45 19.28 -1.65 -6.26
CA GLY A 45 19.04 -1.73 -4.82
C GLY A 45 18.41 -0.45 -4.25
N GLN A 46 18.90 0.72 -4.65
CA GLN A 46 18.33 2.01 -4.23
C GLN A 46 16.89 2.20 -4.74
N LYS A 47 16.62 1.89 -6.02
CA LYS A 47 15.26 1.95 -6.57
C LYS A 47 14.32 0.99 -5.84
N LEU A 48 14.76 -0.22 -5.54
CA LEU A 48 13.97 -1.20 -4.80
C LEU A 48 13.61 -0.69 -3.40
N GLN A 49 14.57 -0.11 -2.69
CA GLN A 49 14.32 0.52 -1.38
C GLN A 49 13.33 1.69 -1.46
N GLN A 50 13.44 2.52 -2.50
CA GLN A 50 12.47 3.59 -2.75
C GLN A 50 11.06 3.05 -3.01
N PHE A 51 10.92 2.01 -3.84
CA PHE A 51 9.63 1.36 -4.09
C PHE A 51 9.01 0.78 -2.81
N GLN A 52 9.81 0.07 -2.01
CA GLN A 52 9.35 -0.48 -0.73
C GLN A 52 8.88 0.62 0.23
N THR A 53 9.64 1.72 0.33
CA THR A 53 9.29 2.87 1.18
C THR A 53 8.00 3.54 0.70
N MET A 54 7.86 3.75 -0.61
CA MET A 54 6.66 4.36 -1.20
C MET A 54 5.43 3.49 -0.97
N MET A 55 5.54 2.17 -1.18
CA MET A 55 4.46 1.21 -0.95
C MET A 55 4.04 1.20 0.53
N LYS A 56 5.00 1.24 1.47
CA LYS A 56 4.69 1.31 2.91
C LYS A 56 3.91 2.58 3.24
N ARG A 57 4.37 3.75 2.78
CA ARG A 57 3.69 5.04 3.00
C ARG A 57 2.28 5.05 2.41
N GLN A 58 2.09 4.45 1.24
CA GLN A 58 0.77 4.36 0.61
C GLN A 58 -0.18 3.50 1.44
N LYS A 59 0.28 2.34 1.94
CA LYS A 59 -0.53 1.49 2.84
C LYS A 59 -0.90 2.20 4.13
N GLU A 60 0.05 2.91 4.74
CA GLU A 60 -0.20 3.71 5.95
C GLU A 60 -1.24 4.81 5.69
N LYS A 61 -1.10 5.55 4.58
CA LYS A 61 -2.05 6.59 4.19
C LYS A 61 -3.45 6.03 3.92
N GLN A 62 -3.53 4.88 3.25
CA GLN A 62 -4.81 4.22 2.99
C GLN A 62 -5.46 3.73 4.29
N ALA A 63 -4.69 3.14 5.21
CA ALA A 63 -5.18 2.75 6.52
C ALA A 63 -5.70 3.95 7.32
N SER A 64 -4.95 5.07 7.36
CA SER A 64 -5.41 6.28 8.06
C SER A 64 -6.67 6.88 7.42
N MET A 65 -6.77 6.88 6.09
CA MET A 65 -7.97 7.37 5.40
C MET A 65 -9.20 6.54 5.76
N ASN A 66 -9.08 5.21 5.71
CA ASN A 66 -10.16 4.31 6.08
C ASN A 66 -10.61 4.53 7.53
N VAL A 67 -9.67 4.68 8.47
CA VAL A 67 -9.99 4.98 9.89
C VAL A 67 -10.78 6.30 10.00
N THR A 68 -10.30 7.37 9.37
CA THR A 68 -10.99 8.67 9.42
C THR A 68 -12.37 8.65 8.77
N GLU A 69 -12.57 7.84 7.72
CA GLU A 69 -13.86 7.68 7.07
C GLU A 69 -14.83 6.89 7.95
N THR A 70 -14.36 5.80 8.59
CA THR A 70 -15.17 5.04 9.56
C THR A 70 -15.56 5.88 10.77
N GLU A 71 -14.66 6.70 11.32
CA GLU A 71 -14.97 7.60 12.44
C GLU A 71 -16.05 8.62 12.05
N LYS A 72 -15.94 9.23 10.86
CA LYS A 72 -16.97 10.16 10.36
C LYS A 72 -18.32 9.49 10.19
N MET A 73 -18.35 8.24 9.72
CA MET A 73 -19.57 7.47 9.58
C MET A 73 -20.21 7.17 10.95
N LEU A 74 -19.40 6.80 11.95
CA LEU A 74 -19.89 6.56 13.31
C LEU A 74 -20.45 7.82 13.96
N VAL A 75 -19.82 8.99 13.78
CA VAL A 75 -20.33 10.27 14.28
C VAL A 75 -21.69 10.59 13.68
N LYS A 76 -21.84 10.49 12.34
CA LYS A 76 -23.13 10.72 11.69
C LYS A 76 -24.21 9.75 12.16
N LEU A 77 -23.86 8.48 12.35
CA LEU A 77 -24.80 7.48 12.83
C LEU A 77 -25.26 7.79 14.27
N GLU A 78 -24.37 8.28 15.11
CA GLU A 78 -24.70 8.73 16.46
C GLU A 78 -25.62 9.97 16.44
N GLU A 79 -25.39 10.93 15.55
CA GLU A 79 -26.28 12.09 15.35
C GLU A 79 -27.69 11.65 14.92
N GLU A 80 -27.80 10.80 13.90
CA GLU A 80 -29.08 10.27 13.42
C GLU A 80 -29.81 9.46 14.50
N ARG A 81 -29.06 8.73 15.35
CA ARG A 81 -29.61 8.02 16.51
C ARG A 81 -30.22 8.99 17.51
N GLN A 82 -29.50 10.06 17.86
CA GLN A 82 -30.01 11.07 18.81
C GLN A 82 -31.28 11.73 18.29
N ILE A 83 -31.31 12.10 17.00
CA ILE A 83 -32.51 12.66 16.36
C ILE A 83 -33.68 11.67 16.43
N THR A 84 -33.44 10.39 16.12
CA THR A 84 -34.47 9.34 16.18
C THR A 84 -35.03 9.19 17.60
N THR A 85 -34.19 9.17 18.62
CA THR A 85 -34.62 9.07 20.03
C THR A 85 -35.46 10.29 20.44
N ILE A 86 -35.08 11.49 20.02
CA ILE A 86 -35.86 12.71 20.29
C ILE A 86 -37.24 12.59 19.64
N ILE A 87 -37.31 12.16 18.38
CA ILE A 87 -38.56 11.97 17.66
C ILE A 87 -39.44 10.93 18.36
N GLN A 88 -38.86 9.78 18.77
CA GLN A 88 -39.58 8.74 19.52
C GLN A 88 -40.19 9.29 20.82
N ASN A 89 -39.40 10.01 21.61
CA ASN A 89 -39.85 10.63 22.86
C ASN A 89 -40.98 11.65 22.64
N VAL A 90 -40.88 12.46 21.59
CA VAL A 90 -41.93 13.44 21.23
C VAL A 90 -43.24 12.72 20.89
N PHE A 91 -43.19 11.68 20.04
CA PHE A 91 -44.39 10.92 19.68
C PHE A 91 -45.01 10.20 20.87
N GLN A 92 -44.21 9.60 21.76
CA GLN A 92 -44.71 8.99 22.99
C GLN A 92 -45.44 10.01 23.87
N ASN A 93 -44.83 11.17 24.10
CA ASN A 93 -45.43 12.23 24.92
C ASN A 93 -46.75 12.75 24.31
N ILE A 94 -46.82 12.88 22.99
CA ILE A 94 -48.06 13.28 22.30
C ILE A 94 -49.16 12.22 22.49
N ILE A 95 -48.84 10.94 22.29
CA ILE A 95 -49.82 9.85 22.45
C ILE A 95 -50.34 9.81 23.89
N ILE A 96 -49.43 9.84 24.88
CA ILE A 96 -49.80 9.83 26.31
C ILE A 96 -50.61 11.08 26.67
N GLY A 97 -50.17 12.27 26.23
CA GLY A 97 -50.81 13.55 26.52
C GLY A 97 -52.19 13.71 25.86
N SER A 98 -52.44 13.03 24.73
CA SER A 98 -53.72 13.07 24.01
C SER A 98 -54.88 12.40 24.76
N ARG A 99 -54.60 11.64 25.83
CA ARG A 99 -55.58 10.86 26.61
C ARG A 99 -56.40 9.86 25.78
N VAL A 100 -55.96 9.55 24.56
CA VAL A 100 -56.52 8.45 23.76
C VAL A 100 -56.20 7.13 24.46
N ASN A 101 -57.17 6.21 24.52
CA ASN A 101 -56.98 4.88 25.10
C ASN A 101 -56.17 3.97 24.16
N TRP A 102 -54.89 4.28 24.02
CA TRP A 102 -53.95 3.58 23.13
C TRP A 102 -53.73 2.11 23.51
N ALA A 103 -54.06 1.71 24.74
CA ALA A 103 -53.90 0.34 25.22
C ALA A 103 -55.02 -0.60 24.75
N GLU A 104 -56.21 -0.06 24.44
CA GLU A 104 -57.35 -0.80 23.91
C GLU A 104 -57.25 -1.01 22.39
N ASP A 105 -56.64 -0.07 21.66
CA ASP A 105 -56.40 -0.23 20.23
C ASP A 105 -55.11 -1.03 19.97
N PRO A 106 -55.19 -2.22 19.33
CA PRO A 106 -54.02 -3.07 19.11
C PRO A 106 -52.93 -2.41 18.24
N SER A 107 -53.33 -1.52 17.33
CA SER A 107 -52.41 -0.87 16.38
C SER A 107 -51.60 0.22 17.09
N LEU A 108 -52.25 1.08 17.87
CA LEU A 108 -51.64 2.10 18.71
C LEU A 108 -50.75 1.48 19.78
N LYS A 109 -51.20 0.39 20.43
CA LYS A 109 -50.39 -0.37 21.38
C LYS A 109 -49.10 -0.87 20.75
N ALA A 110 -49.15 -1.40 19.53
CA ALA A 110 -47.96 -1.86 18.81
C ALA A 110 -46.99 -0.70 18.49
N ILE A 111 -47.51 0.45 18.07
CA ILE A 111 -46.70 1.65 17.77
C ILE A 111 -46.00 2.17 19.03
N VAL A 112 -46.72 2.33 20.14
CA VAL A 112 -46.14 2.82 21.41
C VAL A 112 -45.02 1.89 21.91
N LEU A 113 -45.25 0.58 21.88
CA LEU A 113 -44.24 -0.42 22.28
C LEU A 113 -43.02 -0.45 21.35
N GLN A 114 -43.17 -0.11 20.07
CA GLN A 114 -42.04 0.02 19.15
C GLN A 114 -41.23 1.29 19.42
N LEU A 115 -41.88 2.39 19.79
CA LEU A 115 -41.21 3.64 20.14
C LEU A 115 -40.38 3.51 21.43
N GLU A 116 -40.77 2.63 22.36
CA GLU A 116 -39.99 2.34 23.58
C GLU A 116 -38.68 1.57 23.31
N LYS A 117 -38.55 0.93 22.14
CA LYS A 117 -37.32 0.24 21.77
C LYS A 117 -36.30 1.25 21.26
N ASN A 118 -35.31 1.55 22.09
CA ASN A 118 -34.13 2.31 21.67
C ASN A 118 -33.39 1.55 20.55
N VAL A 119 -32.88 2.31 19.57
CA VAL A 119 -32.05 1.76 18.50
C VAL A 119 -30.65 1.47 19.07
N TYR A 120 -30.38 0.20 19.38
CA TYR A 120 -29.06 -0.27 19.79
C TYR A 120 -28.34 -0.94 18.60
N LEU A 121 -27.07 -0.62 18.43
CA LEU A 121 -26.17 -1.42 17.58
C LEU A 121 -25.69 -2.62 18.41
N GLN A 122 -25.81 -3.82 17.84
CA GLN A 122 -25.23 -5.06 18.36
C GLN A 122 -23.90 -5.34 17.67
#